data_AF-A0A0K8WHR0-F1
#
_entry.id   AF-A0A0K8WHR0-F1
#
_cell.length_a   1.000
_cell.length_b   1.000
_cell.length_c   1.000
_cell.angle_alpha   90.00
_cell.angle_beta   90.00
_cell.angle_gamma   90.00
#
_symmetry.space_group_name_H-M   'P 1'
#
loop_
_entity.id
_entity.type
_entity.pdbx_description
1 polymer ?
#
loop_
_entity_poly.entity_id
_entity_poly.type
_entity_poly.pdbx_seq_one_letter_code
_entity_poly.pdbx_strand_id
1 'polypeptide(L)'
;MVNHVKKQNTPVGATRSKQVAKFISESDSLKRYCTKFASSPIHENSESLLKIKGQNLENFCTRLQAAHDAIIESDDSDLSQNLKSSAYDIYENCLDQYEEAKPMISDQLKLIK
;
A
#
# COMPACT_ATOMS: atom_id res chain seq x y z
N MET A 1 19.08 -24.22 38.17
CA MET A 1 17.91 -24.55 37.32
C MET A 1 17.74 -23.41 36.32
N VAL A 2 18.03 -23.65 35.04
CA VAL A 2 17.87 -22.64 33.98
C VAL A 2 16.43 -22.71 33.49
N ASN A 3 15.59 -21.78 33.94
CA ASN A 3 14.23 -21.65 33.42
C ASN A 3 14.29 -21.10 31.99
N HIS A 4 14.23 -22.01 31.01
CA HIS A 4 13.92 -21.66 29.62
C HIS A 4 12.47 -21.20 29.55
N VAL A 5 12.26 -19.88 29.52
CA VAL A 5 10.98 -19.30 29.14
C VAL A 5 10.78 -19.55 27.64
N LYS A 6 10.08 -20.63 27.31
CA LYS A 6 9.49 -20.82 25.97
C LYS A 6 8.50 -19.67 25.74
N LYS A 7 8.90 -18.65 24.98
CA LYS A 7 7.98 -17.69 24.37
C LYS A 7 7.03 -18.49 23.48
N GLN A 8 5.83 -18.77 23.98
CA GLN A 8 4.74 -19.29 23.18
C GLN A 8 4.28 -18.14 22.27
N ASN A 9 4.52 -18.27 20.96
CA ASN A 9 3.88 -17.41 19.97
C ASN A 9 2.39 -17.75 19.98
N THR A 10 1.59 -16.90 20.60
CA THR A 10 0.13 -17.00 20.57
C THR A 10 -0.39 -16.71 19.16
N PRO A 11 -1.54 -17.28 18.74
CA PRO A 11 -2.11 -17.10 17.40
C PRO A 11 -2.30 -15.62 17.00
N VAL A 12 -2.61 -14.77 17.99
CA VAL A 12 -2.80 -13.32 17.84
C VAL A 12 -1.53 -12.62 17.33
N GLY A 13 -0.37 -12.97 17.89
CA GLY A 13 0.92 -12.40 17.46
C GLY A 13 1.32 -12.77 16.03
N ALA A 14 0.91 -13.96 15.56
CA ALA A 14 1.17 -14.41 14.19
C ALA A 14 0.25 -13.72 13.17
N THR A 15 -1.01 -13.48 13.52
CA THR A 15 -1.96 -12.72 12.68
C THR A 15 -1.53 -11.27 12.54
N ARG A 16 -1.08 -10.64 13.63
CA ARG A 16 -0.57 -9.27 13.65
C ARG A 16 0.64 -9.07 12.72
N SER A 17 1.65 -9.93 12.84
CA SER A 17 2.83 -9.84 11.98
C SER A 17 2.48 -9.99 10.50
N LYS A 18 1.43 -10.76 10.17
CA LYS A 18 0.94 -10.88 8.79
C LYS A 18 0.24 -9.61 8.31
N GLN A 19 -0.58 -8.96 9.14
CA GLN A 19 -1.25 -7.70 8.79
C GLN A 19 -0.23 -6.59 8.51
N VAL A 20 0.74 -6.40 9.41
CA VAL A 20 1.80 -5.39 9.24
C VAL A 20 2.65 -5.69 8.00
N ALA A 21 3.07 -6.95 7.80
CA ALA A 21 3.82 -7.33 6.61
C ALA A 21 3.02 -7.10 5.32
N LYS A 22 1.71 -7.38 5.33
CA LYS A 22 0.82 -7.12 4.20
C LYS A 22 0.77 -5.61 3.91
N PHE A 23 0.50 -4.78 4.91
CA PHE A 23 0.44 -3.33 4.74
C PHE A 23 1.73 -2.75 4.15
N ILE A 24 2.90 -3.15 4.66
CA ILE A 24 4.20 -2.72 4.12
C ILE A 24 4.33 -3.16 2.66
N SER A 25 4.02 -4.42 2.36
CA SER A 25 4.10 -4.95 0.99
C SER A 25 3.18 -4.22 0.01
N GLU A 26 1.95 -3.87 0.42
CA GLU A 26 1.01 -3.11 -0.41
C GLU A 26 1.49 -1.66 -0.60
N SER A 27 1.98 -1.02 0.46
CA SER A 27 2.54 0.34 0.41
C SER A 27 3.70 0.42 -0.58
N ASP A 28 4.64 -0.51 -0.46
CA ASP A 28 5.78 -0.58 -1.37
C ASP A 28 5.38 -0.88 -2.82
N SER A 29 4.33 -1.68 -3.02
CA SER A 29 3.84 -2.02 -4.35
C SER A 29 3.24 -0.80 -5.05
N LEU A 30 2.44 -0.02 -4.35
CA LEU A 30 1.90 1.24 -4.86
C LEU A 30 3.03 2.23 -5.18
N LYS A 31 3.94 2.48 -4.23
CA LYS A 31 5.07 3.40 -4.43
C LYS A 31 5.92 3.04 -5.63
N ARG A 32 6.28 1.75 -5.77
CA ARG A 32 7.04 1.26 -6.92
C ARG A 32 6.26 1.42 -8.22
N TYR A 33 4.95 1.21 -8.19
CA TYR A 33 4.11 1.36 -9.37
C TYR A 33 4.04 2.83 -9.82
N CYS A 34 3.77 3.76 -8.91
CA CYS A 34 3.75 5.20 -9.19
C CYS A 34 5.12 5.68 -9.70
N THR A 35 6.22 5.28 -9.05
CA THR A 35 7.58 5.64 -9.48
C THR A 35 7.87 5.18 -10.90
N LYS A 36 7.57 3.92 -11.23
CA LYS A 36 7.78 3.37 -12.58
C LYS A 36 6.92 4.08 -13.62
N PHE A 37 5.69 4.41 -13.25
CA PHE A 37 4.79 5.13 -14.14
C PHE A 37 5.31 6.54 -14.44
N ALA A 38 5.72 7.29 -13.42
CA ALA A 38 6.29 8.62 -13.57
C ALA A 38 7.59 8.63 -14.40
N SER A 39 8.39 7.57 -14.34
CA SER A 39 9.62 7.45 -15.13
C SER A 39 9.42 6.93 -16.56
N SER A 40 8.21 6.47 -16.92
CA SER A 40 7.95 5.86 -18.24
C SER A 40 7.71 6.93 -19.31
N PRO A 41 8.31 6.81 -20.52
CA PRO A 41 8.05 7.74 -21.62
C PRO A 41 6.57 7.76 -22.03
N ILE A 42 6.01 8.95 -22.25
CA ILE A 42 4.59 9.17 -22.58
C ILE A 42 4.19 8.50 -23.91
N HIS A 43 5.12 8.43 -24.88
CA HIS A 43 4.84 7.97 -26.25
C HIS A 43 4.74 6.45 -26.43
N GLU A 44 4.98 5.65 -25.39
CA GLU A 44 4.87 4.18 -25.48
C GLU A 44 3.49 3.64 -25.06
N ASN A 45 2.57 4.52 -24.63
CA ASN A 45 1.32 4.09 -24.04
C ASN A 45 0.15 4.15 -25.04
N SER A 46 -0.38 2.98 -25.43
CA SER A 46 -1.68 2.89 -26.10
C SER A 46 -2.83 3.25 -25.14
N GLU A 47 -3.99 3.64 -25.67
CA GLU A 47 -5.18 3.89 -24.85
C GLU A 47 -5.55 2.67 -23.98
N SER A 48 -5.46 1.46 -24.55
CA SER A 48 -5.72 0.22 -23.82
C SER A 48 -4.73 0.00 -22.67
N LEU A 49 -3.45 0.30 -22.89
CA LEU A 49 -2.43 0.20 -21.86
C LEU A 49 -2.66 1.22 -20.74
N LEU A 50 -3.05 2.46 -21.05
CA LEU A 50 -3.37 3.48 -20.05
C LEU A 50 -4.59 3.10 -19.21
N LYS A 51 -5.64 2.54 -19.81
CA LYS A 51 -6.81 2.03 -19.06
C LYS A 51 -6.41 0.91 -18.10
N ILE A 52 -5.61 -0.06 -18.56
CA ILE A 52 -5.06 -1.12 -17.69
C ILE A 52 -4.22 -0.50 -16.57
N LYS A 53 -3.40 0.49 -16.89
CA LYS A 53 -2.55 1.16 -15.88
C LYS A 53 -3.38 1.89 -14.82
N GLY A 54 -4.47 2.54 -15.21
CA GLY A 54 -5.41 3.19 -14.30
C GLY A 54 -6.11 2.19 -13.38
N GLN A 55 -6.63 1.10 -13.95
CA GLN A 55 -7.26 0.04 -13.16
C GLN A 55 -6.28 -0.60 -12.16
N ASN A 56 -5.03 -0.83 -12.57
CA ASN A 56 -4.00 -1.34 -11.67
C ASN A 56 -3.70 -0.36 -10.52
N LEU A 57 -3.64 0.94 -10.81
CA LEU A 57 -3.42 1.98 -9.81
C LEU A 57 -4.54 1.97 -8.75
N GLU A 58 -5.80 1.93 -9.19
CA GLU A 58 -6.97 1.82 -8.30
C GLU A 58 -6.94 0.53 -7.47
N ASN A 59 -6.56 -0.59 -8.07
CA ASN A 59 -6.44 -1.88 -7.37
C ASN A 59 -5.36 -1.82 -6.28
N PHE A 60 -4.21 -1.20 -6.53
CA PHE A 60 -3.17 -1.02 -5.52
C PHE A 60 -3.66 -0.14 -4.36
N CYS A 61 -4.31 0.99 -4.67
CA CYS A 61 -4.88 1.88 -3.66
C CYS A 61 -5.91 1.16 -2.77
N THR A 62 -6.82 0.40 -3.39
CA THR A 62 -7.86 -0.36 -2.68
C THR A 62 -7.27 -1.42 -1.75
N ARG A 63 -6.25 -2.16 -2.21
CA ARG A 63 -5.55 -3.18 -1.40
C ARG A 63 -4.79 -2.56 -0.24
N LEU A 64 -4.15 -1.40 -0.47
CA LEU A 64 -3.46 -0.64 0.56
C LEU A 64 -4.44 -0.18 1.64
N GLN A 65 -5.56 0.44 1.24
CA GLN A 65 -6.60 0.89 2.16
C GLN A 65 -7.11 -0.27 3.02
N ALA A 66 -7.49 -1.39 2.41
CA ALA A 66 -7.94 -2.56 3.17
C ALA A 66 -6.87 -3.13 4.13
N ALA A 67 -5.59 -3.01 3.78
CA ALA A 67 -4.50 -3.42 4.68
C ALA A 67 -4.26 -2.43 5.82
N HIS A 68 -4.45 -1.13 5.58
CA HIS A 68 -4.39 -0.08 6.57
C HIS A 68 -5.56 -0.18 7.56
N ASP A 69 -6.79 -0.32 7.06
CA ASP A 69 -8.00 -0.48 7.88
C ASP A 69 -7.85 -1.68 8.84
N ALA A 70 -7.31 -2.79 8.35
CA ALA A 70 -7.02 -3.97 9.17
C ALA A 70 -5.98 -3.73 10.29
N ILE A 71 -5.10 -2.72 10.15
CA ILE A 71 -4.18 -2.28 11.21
C ILE A 71 -4.92 -1.40 12.22
N ILE A 72 -5.73 -0.47 11.75
CA ILE A 72 -6.45 0.49 12.61
C ILE A 72 -7.51 -0.21 13.46
N GLU A 73 -8.25 -1.14 12.86
CA GLU A 73 -9.30 -1.95 13.50
C GLU A 73 -8.76 -2.99 14.48
N SER A 74 -7.44 -3.23 14.52
CA SER A 74 -6.85 -4.09 15.55
C SER A 74 -6.92 -3.41 16.92
N ASP A 75 -7.18 -4.17 17.97
CA ASP A 75 -7.32 -3.61 19.32
C ASP A 75 -6.01 -2.93 19.78
N ASP A 76 -6.13 -1.87 20.59
CA ASP A 76 -4.95 -1.14 21.12
C ASP A 76 -4.06 -2.00 22.03
N SER A 77 -4.59 -3.11 22.56
CA SER A 77 -3.79 -4.14 23.23
C SER A 77 -2.92 -4.95 22.26
N ASP A 78 -3.30 -5.01 20.98
CA ASP A 78 -2.64 -5.81 19.96
C ASP A 78 -1.55 -5.03 19.21
N LEU A 79 -1.73 -3.72 19.01
CA LEU A 79 -0.78 -2.83 18.35
C LEU A 79 -0.49 -1.55 19.13
N SER A 80 0.78 -1.17 19.20
CA SER A 80 1.17 0.08 19.86
C SER A 80 0.65 1.30 19.08
N GLN A 81 0.26 2.35 19.79
CA GLN A 81 -0.14 3.63 19.19
C GLN A 81 0.92 4.15 18.20
N ASN A 82 2.20 4.00 18.54
CA ASN A 82 3.31 4.38 17.64
C ASN A 82 3.27 3.66 16.29
N LEU A 83 2.86 2.39 16.26
CA LEU A 83 2.74 1.64 15.01
C LEU A 83 1.54 2.11 14.20
N LYS A 84 0.39 2.36 14.83
CA LYS A 84 -0.79 2.91 14.15
C LYS A 84 -0.50 4.29 13.57
N SER A 85 0.15 5.18 14.32
CA SER A 85 0.59 6.49 13.81
C SER A 85 1.56 6.34 12.64
N SER A 86 2.56 5.45 12.75
CA SER A 86 3.50 5.21 11.64
C SER A 86 2.81 4.62 10.41
N ALA A 87 1.82 3.75 10.58
CA ALA A 87 1.04 3.20 9.48
C ALA A 87 0.22 4.30 8.79
N TYR A 88 -0.35 5.21 9.56
CA TYR A 88 -1.05 6.38 9.03
C TYR A 88 -0.13 7.27 8.19
N ASP A 89 1.06 7.62 8.70
CA ASP A 89 2.03 8.45 7.96
C ASP A 89 2.46 7.79 6.64
N ILE A 90 2.65 6.46 6.64
CA ILE A 90 2.98 5.71 5.43
C ILE A 90 1.79 5.71 4.45
N TYR A 91 0.57 5.55 4.96
CA TYR A 91 -0.65 5.53 4.18
C TYR A 91 -0.91 6.88 3.50
N GLU A 92 -0.80 7.99 4.23
CA GLU A 92 -0.94 9.35 3.67
C GLU A 92 0.07 9.61 2.54
N ASN A 93 1.35 9.31 2.77
CA ASN A 93 2.38 9.45 1.73
C ASN A 93 2.10 8.57 0.49
N CYS A 94 1.49 7.39 0.67
CA CYS A 94 1.04 6.56 -0.44
C CYS A 94 -0.14 7.18 -1.20
N LEU A 95 -1.08 7.83 -0.49
CA LEU A 95 -2.20 8.55 -1.10
C LEU A 95 -1.73 9.75 -1.91
N ASP A 96 -0.76 10.51 -1.40
CA ASP A 96 -0.16 11.62 -2.15
C ASP A 96 0.38 11.14 -3.50
N GLN A 97 1.15 10.04 -3.51
CA GLN A 97 1.67 9.46 -4.76
C GLN A 97 0.58 8.93 -5.68
N TYR A 98 -0.51 8.42 -5.13
CA TYR A 98 -1.66 7.97 -5.92
C TYR A 98 -2.37 9.16 -6.59
N GLU A 99 -2.62 10.23 -5.84
CA GLU A 99 -3.27 11.45 -6.34
C GLU A 99 -2.39 12.23 -7.33
N GLU A 100 -1.05 12.09 -7.25
CA GLU A 100 -0.14 12.58 -8.28
C GLU A 100 -0.17 11.71 -9.56
N ALA A 101 -0.19 10.38 -9.42
CA ALA A 101 -0.11 9.46 -10.56
C ALA A 101 -1.42 9.36 -11.36
N LYS A 102 -2.57 9.48 -10.70
CA LYS A 102 -3.90 9.40 -11.32
C LYS A 102 -4.15 10.44 -12.43
N PRO A 103 -3.92 11.75 -12.22
CA PRO A 103 -4.11 12.75 -13.27
C PRO A 103 -3.15 12.54 -14.43
N MET A 104 -1.92 12.08 -14.19
CA MET A 104 -0.96 11.78 -15.26
C MET A 104 -1.51 10.72 -16.24
N ILE A 105 -2.21 9.69 -15.76
CA ILE A 105 -2.89 8.71 -16.63
C ILE A 105 -4.04 9.37 -17.39
N SER A 106 -4.86 10.17 -16.71
CA SER A 106 -5.99 10.87 -17.32
C SER A 106 -5.54 11.84 -18.42
N ASP A 107 -4.46 12.58 -18.18
CA ASP A 107 -3.92 13.55 -19.13
C ASP A 107 -3.31 12.87 -20.34
N GLN A 108 -2.56 11.77 -20.16
CA GLN A 108 -2.09 10.98 -21.30
C GLN A 108 -3.25 10.40 -22.14
N LEU A 109 -4.35 9.98 -21.50
CA LEU A 109 -5.56 9.53 -22.22
C LEU A 109 -6.21 10.64 -23.06
N LYS A 110 -6.14 11.90 -22.61
CA LYS A 110 -6.66 13.05 -23.37
C LYS A 110 -5.78 13.38 -24.59
N LEU A 111 -4.47 13.15 -24.51
CA LEU A 111 -3.53 13.44 -25.60
C LEU A 111 -3.58 12.43 -26.75
N ILE A 112 -4.14 11.24 -26.53
CA ILE A 112 -4.29 10.20 -27.56
C ILE A 112 -5.54 10.44 -28.44
N LYS A 113 -6.47 11.29 -28.00
CA LYS A 113 -7.69 11.64 -28.74
C LYS A 113 -7.45 12.78 -29.72
#